data_AF-A0A923KZG1-F1
#
_entry.id   AF-A0A923KZG1-F1
#
_cell.length_a   1.000
_cell.length_b   1.000
_cell.length_c   1.000
_cell.angle_alpha   90.00
_cell.angle_beta   90.00
_cell.angle_gamma   90.00
#
_symmetry.space_group_name_H-M   'P 1'
#
loop_
_entity.id
_entity.type
_entity.pdbx_description
1 polymer ?
#
loop_
_entity_poly.entity_id
_entity_poly.type
_entity_poly.pdbx_seq_one_letter_code
_entity_poly.pdbx_strand_id
1 'polypeptide(L)'
;MRIMINYFLKLCGLPHNDLLRDRIYRRLWTSILISSFGAQITILALPLTAAVMLNATASQMGILTFMETLPFVLLSLPAGVWLDRVRKLPVYIAGETMIALAVISVPIAWYFDVINMTWLYVVGFMIGAINTTAGSAAQIVLTQIVPRERLVEAHAKNALATSGAEVSGPAAAGVLIKLLSAPLALMADAILLLTSALILRGIHITEHRPEKADSHFWRDLKEGVRFVMNKPLLVGLACTVGMWQLCYNAALVVQILFATRLLGLSEQAVGLSYMAIGVGSVAASIYGHRISRWLGPGPCMVAGIAVCGLGWGGLALAPAGWIGIAAFGAMLMAFAVGGVLIFINFLALRQAVTPEPMLGRMTSTMRWLILIPAGPGALIGGWLGEHLGLRVALGFAGFVALGVALIAWRHPLIRGIKHLPTLTAHADNPELATAEGKSK
;
A
#
# COMPACT_ATOMS: atom_id res chain seq x y z
N MET A 1 37.25 -13.85 -21.70
CA MET A 1 36.27 -14.73 -21.02
C MET A 1 36.43 -14.78 -19.50
N ARG A 2 37.60 -15.15 -18.94
CA ARG A 2 37.84 -15.16 -17.47
C ARG A 2 37.67 -13.80 -16.76
N ILE A 3 38.04 -12.69 -17.39
CA ILE A 3 37.88 -11.33 -16.82
C ILE A 3 36.39 -10.95 -16.71
N MET A 4 35.58 -11.34 -17.69
CA MET A 4 34.14 -11.07 -17.73
C MET A 4 33.38 -11.93 -16.70
N ILE A 5 33.80 -13.19 -16.53
CA ILE A 5 33.29 -14.09 -15.48
C ILE A 5 33.67 -13.59 -14.08
N ASN A 6 34.90 -13.10 -13.88
CA ASN A 6 35.30 -12.50 -12.61
C ASN A 6 34.60 -11.16 -12.34
N TYR A 7 34.27 -10.37 -13.36
CA TYR A 7 33.43 -9.18 -13.23
C TYR A 7 31.99 -9.55 -12.86
N PHE A 8 31.43 -10.59 -13.50
CA PHE A 8 30.08 -11.09 -13.22
C PHE A 8 29.99 -11.73 -11.81
N LEU A 9 31.03 -12.44 -11.38
CA LEU A 9 31.15 -12.98 -10.01
C LEU A 9 31.41 -11.87 -8.97
N LYS A 10 32.12 -10.79 -9.32
CA LYS A 10 32.23 -9.59 -8.47
C LYS A 10 30.92 -8.81 -8.40
N LEU A 11 30.12 -8.79 -9.47
CA LEU A 11 28.77 -8.21 -9.51
C LEU A 11 27.78 -9.05 -8.68
N CYS A 12 27.96 -10.37 -8.63
CA CYS A 12 27.17 -11.28 -7.78
C CYS A 12 27.72 -11.37 -6.33
N GLY A 13 28.92 -10.87 -6.08
CA GLY A 13 29.55 -10.88 -4.76
C GLY A 13 29.10 -9.69 -3.93
N LEU A 14 28.44 -9.94 -2.80
CA LEU A 14 28.08 -8.88 -1.85
C LEU A 14 29.34 -8.09 -1.43
N PRO A 15 29.36 -6.76 -1.53
CA PRO A 15 30.45 -5.92 -1.03
C PRO A 15 30.85 -6.29 0.40
N HIS A 16 32.12 -6.10 0.78
CA HIS A 16 32.57 -6.43 2.14
C HIS A 16 31.81 -5.69 3.24
N ASN A 17 31.33 -4.48 2.96
CA ASN A 17 30.51 -3.70 3.88
C ASN A 17 29.02 -3.78 3.53
N ASP A 18 28.52 -4.87 2.93
CA ASP A 18 27.10 -5.00 2.55
C ASP A 18 26.22 -5.39 3.74
N LEU A 19 25.05 -4.75 3.91
CA LEU A 19 24.10 -5.05 5.01
C LEU A 19 23.68 -6.52 5.08
N LEU A 20 23.60 -7.25 3.95
CA LEU A 20 23.21 -8.66 3.93
C LEU A 20 24.29 -9.58 4.54
N ARG A 21 25.51 -9.08 4.76
CA ARG A 21 26.54 -9.81 5.52
C ARG A 21 26.25 -9.78 7.02
N ASP A 22 25.64 -8.72 7.52
CA ASP A 22 25.19 -8.62 8.91
C ASP A 22 24.13 -9.70 9.18
N ARG A 23 24.35 -10.51 10.23
CA ARG A 23 23.48 -11.64 10.56
C ARG A 23 22.08 -11.19 11.01
N ILE A 24 21.99 -10.09 11.74
CA ILE A 24 20.74 -9.54 12.28
C ILE A 24 19.93 -8.97 11.12
N TYR A 25 20.55 -8.13 10.29
CA TYR A 25 19.88 -7.56 9.12
C TYR A 25 19.49 -8.64 8.10
N ARG A 26 20.35 -9.63 7.83
CA ARG A 26 20.01 -10.72 6.91
C ARG A 26 18.79 -11.50 7.36
N ARG A 27 18.66 -11.78 8.67
CA ARG A 27 17.46 -12.43 9.21
C ARG A 27 16.21 -11.58 9.01
N LEU A 28 16.28 -10.28 9.29
CA LEU A 28 15.17 -9.35 9.03
C LEU A 28 14.79 -9.33 7.54
N TRP A 29 15.78 -9.18 6.66
CA TRP A 29 15.55 -9.11 5.22
C TRP A 29 14.94 -10.41 4.66
N THR A 30 15.42 -11.57 5.10
CA THR A 30 14.84 -12.87 4.72
C THR A 30 13.41 -13.02 5.23
N SER A 31 13.12 -12.57 6.46
CA SER A 31 11.76 -12.52 7.00
C SER A 31 10.84 -11.64 6.14
N ILE A 32 11.26 -10.41 5.81
CA ILE A 32 10.52 -9.49 4.94
C ILE A 32 10.24 -10.12 3.57
N LEU A 33 11.23 -10.78 2.97
CA LEU A 33 11.06 -11.43 1.66
C LEU A 33 10.01 -12.55 1.73
N ILE A 34 10.11 -13.42 2.75
CA ILE A 34 9.20 -14.56 2.95
C ILE A 34 7.78 -14.06 3.23
N SER A 35 7.60 -13.12 4.16
CA SER A 35 6.28 -12.58 4.50
C SER A 35 5.67 -11.76 3.37
N SER A 36 6.48 -11.03 2.59
CA SER A 36 5.99 -10.32 1.41
C SER A 36 5.50 -11.27 0.32
N PHE A 37 6.18 -12.40 0.11
CA PHE A 37 5.75 -13.41 -0.85
C PHE A 37 4.45 -14.09 -0.40
N GLY A 38 4.37 -14.45 0.88
CA GLY A 38 3.16 -14.98 1.50
C GLY A 38 1.96 -14.02 1.39
N ALA A 39 2.18 -12.73 1.64
CA ALA A 39 1.14 -11.72 1.50
C ALA A 39 0.53 -11.66 0.09
N GLN A 40 1.33 -11.89 -0.97
CA GLN A 40 0.81 -11.97 -2.35
C GLN A 40 -0.12 -13.17 -2.55
N ILE A 41 0.12 -14.28 -1.85
CA ILE A 41 -0.78 -15.43 -1.85
C ILE A 41 -2.10 -15.04 -1.20
N THR A 42 -2.08 -14.44 -0.01
CA THR A 42 -3.31 -14.04 0.70
C THR A 42 -4.12 -12.98 -0.04
N ILE A 43 -3.46 -11.99 -0.66
CA ILE A 43 -4.11 -10.95 -1.48
C ILE A 43 -4.96 -11.54 -2.61
N LEU A 44 -4.59 -12.70 -3.17
CA LEU A 44 -5.36 -13.37 -4.22
C LEU A 44 -6.27 -14.47 -3.67
N ALA A 45 -5.75 -15.32 -2.79
CA ALA A 45 -6.42 -16.52 -2.32
C ALA A 45 -7.65 -16.21 -1.47
N LEU A 46 -7.60 -15.17 -0.62
CA LEU A 46 -8.73 -14.80 0.24
C LEU A 46 -9.95 -14.32 -0.58
N PRO A 47 -9.82 -13.33 -1.49
CA PRO A 47 -10.93 -12.92 -2.34
C PRO A 47 -11.34 -13.97 -3.38
N LEU A 48 -10.43 -14.81 -3.88
CA LEU A 48 -10.79 -15.93 -4.76
C LEU A 48 -11.57 -17.02 -4.00
N THR A 49 -11.24 -17.28 -2.74
CA THR A 49 -12.04 -18.18 -1.88
C THR A 49 -13.47 -17.65 -1.75
N ALA A 50 -13.64 -16.36 -1.48
CA ALA A 50 -14.96 -15.74 -1.43
C ALA A 50 -15.69 -15.85 -2.79
N ALA A 51 -15.02 -15.51 -3.88
CA ALA A 51 -15.64 -15.45 -5.21
C ALA A 51 -16.02 -16.81 -5.79
N VAL A 52 -15.15 -17.81 -5.65
CA VAL A 52 -15.26 -19.14 -6.31
C VAL A 52 -15.89 -20.18 -5.39
N MET A 53 -15.48 -20.24 -4.12
CA MET A 53 -15.99 -21.27 -3.19
C MET A 53 -17.31 -20.87 -2.54
N LEU A 54 -17.42 -19.60 -2.12
CA LEU A 54 -18.62 -19.09 -1.45
C LEU A 54 -19.59 -18.38 -2.39
N ASN A 55 -19.27 -18.31 -3.69
CA ASN A 55 -20.06 -17.60 -4.70
C ASN A 55 -20.43 -16.17 -4.27
N ALA A 56 -19.52 -15.48 -3.59
CA ALA A 56 -19.81 -14.20 -2.94
C ALA A 56 -20.39 -13.16 -3.91
N THR A 57 -21.42 -12.44 -3.48
CA THR A 57 -21.96 -11.32 -4.27
C THR A 57 -20.97 -10.14 -4.25
N ALA A 58 -21.16 -9.18 -5.16
CA ALA A 58 -20.29 -8.00 -5.17
C ALA A 58 -20.44 -7.16 -3.89
N SER A 59 -21.63 -7.06 -3.29
CA SER A 59 -21.77 -6.37 -1.99
C SER A 59 -21.06 -7.14 -0.88
N GLN A 60 -21.10 -8.48 -0.89
CA GLN A 60 -20.35 -9.28 0.08
C GLN A 60 -18.83 -9.08 -0.04
N MET A 61 -18.31 -8.96 -1.27
CA MET A 61 -16.90 -8.60 -1.52
C MET A 61 -16.61 -7.17 -1.05
N GLY A 62 -17.55 -6.23 -1.23
CA GLY A 62 -17.45 -4.87 -0.74
C GLY A 62 -17.35 -4.79 0.78
N ILE A 63 -18.15 -5.59 1.50
CA ILE A 63 -18.08 -5.72 2.95
C ILE A 63 -16.75 -6.35 3.38
N LEU A 64 -16.24 -7.35 2.66
CA LEU A 64 -14.94 -7.97 2.96
C LEU A 64 -13.80 -6.94 2.91
N THR A 65 -13.68 -6.20 1.79
CA THR A 65 -12.67 -5.14 1.64
C THR A 65 -12.88 -4.00 2.65
N PHE A 66 -14.13 -3.67 2.99
CA PHE A 66 -14.43 -2.72 4.06
C PHE A 66 -13.89 -3.21 5.41
N MET A 67 -14.12 -4.48 5.76
CA MET A 67 -13.65 -5.06 7.02
C MET A 67 -12.12 -5.15 7.08
N GLU A 68 -11.43 -5.36 5.97
CA GLU A 68 -9.96 -5.30 5.89
C GLU A 68 -9.41 -3.88 6.12
N THR A 69 -10.13 -2.86 5.65
CA THR A 69 -9.67 -1.47 5.71
C THR A 69 -10.10 -0.75 7.00
N LEU A 70 -11.22 -1.15 7.57
CA LEU A 70 -11.83 -0.53 8.75
C LEU A 70 -10.87 -0.46 9.96
N PRO A 71 -10.13 -1.53 10.34
CA PRO A 71 -9.18 -1.46 11.43
C PRO A 71 -8.11 -0.40 11.21
N PHE A 72 -7.69 -0.16 9.97
CA PHE A 72 -6.71 0.88 9.71
C PHE A 72 -7.26 2.26 10.09
N VAL A 73 -8.49 2.58 9.69
CA VAL A 73 -9.13 3.87 10.00
C VAL A 73 -9.38 4.03 11.50
N LEU A 74 -9.77 2.96 12.19
CA LEU A 74 -10.10 2.99 13.62
C LEU A 74 -8.86 2.93 14.52
N LEU A 75 -7.88 2.09 14.17
CA LEU A 75 -6.78 1.70 15.05
C LEU A 75 -5.44 2.31 14.66
N SER A 76 -5.26 2.91 13.48
CA SER A 76 -3.96 3.46 13.08
C SER A 76 -3.41 4.49 14.06
N LEU A 77 -4.29 5.33 14.62
CA LEU A 77 -3.93 6.35 15.57
C LEU A 77 -3.68 5.78 16.99
N PRO A 78 -4.59 4.98 17.59
CA PRO A 78 -4.31 4.29 18.86
C PRO A 78 -3.09 3.37 18.84
N ALA A 79 -2.87 2.67 17.72
CA ALA A 79 -1.75 1.75 17.55
C ALA A 79 -0.41 2.48 17.68
N GLY A 80 -0.27 3.70 17.14
CA GLY A 80 0.95 4.50 17.28
C GLY A 80 1.29 4.80 18.74
N VAL A 81 0.32 5.30 19.51
CA VAL A 81 0.51 5.61 20.94
C VAL A 81 0.85 4.38 21.76
N TRP A 82 0.20 3.26 21.45
CA TRP A 82 0.50 1.99 22.11
C TRP A 82 1.92 1.52 21.78
N LEU A 83 2.32 1.59 20.51
CA LEU A 83 3.66 1.21 20.04
C LEU A 83 4.76 2.04 20.70
N ASP A 84 4.53 3.31 21.02
CA ASP A 84 5.50 4.14 21.73
C ASP A 84 5.87 3.57 23.11
N ARG A 85 4.93 2.87 23.76
CA ARG A 85 5.07 2.36 25.15
C ARG A 85 5.56 0.91 25.24
N VAL A 86 5.53 0.17 24.15
CA VAL A 86 5.88 -1.27 24.13
C VAL A 86 7.16 -1.52 23.35
N ARG A 87 7.68 -2.75 23.47
CA ARG A 87 8.78 -3.24 22.63
C ARG A 87 8.24 -3.63 21.25
N LYS A 88 8.94 -3.28 20.18
CA LYS A 88 8.45 -3.33 18.80
C LYS A 88 8.70 -4.70 18.16
N LEU A 89 9.84 -5.35 18.45
CA LEU A 89 10.13 -6.67 17.90
C LEU A 89 9.13 -7.75 18.38
N PRO A 90 8.75 -7.83 19.67
CA PRO A 90 7.72 -8.78 20.11
C PRO A 90 6.36 -8.54 19.47
N VAL A 91 5.98 -7.28 19.27
CA VAL A 91 4.71 -6.93 18.59
C VAL A 91 4.74 -7.36 17.12
N TYR A 92 5.88 -7.18 16.45
CA TYR A 92 6.05 -7.63 15.07
C TYR A 92 5.93 -9.17 14.97
N ILE A 93 6.65 -9.91 15.81
CA ILE A 93 6.60 -11.39 15.85
C ILE A 93 5.19 -11.91 16.17
N ALA A 94 4.53 -11.31 17.18
CA ALA A 94 3.17 -11.66 17.55
C ALA A 94 2.20 -11.39 16.40
N GLY A 95 2.38 -10.28 15.68
CA GLY A 95 1.58 -9.93 14.52
C GLY A 95 1.69 -10.97 13.41
N GLU A 96 2.90 -11.33 12.96
CA GLU A 96 3.06 -12.37 11.93
C GLU A 96 2.45 -13.70 12.36
N THR A 97 2.61 -14.06 13.64
CA THR A 97 2.00 -15.29 14.20
C THR A 97 0.47 -15.21 14.17
N MET A 98 -0.11 -14.06 14.56
CA MET A 98 -1.56 -13.88 14.57
C MET A 98 -2.16 -13.85 13.15
N ILE A 99 -1.47 -13.25 12.17
CA ILE A 99 -1.89 -13.31 10.76
C ILE A 99 -1.85 -14.76 10.29
N ALA A 100 -0.78 -15.50 10.59
CA ALA A 100 -0.69 -16.92 10.23
C ALA A 100 -1.86 -17.73 10.81
N LEU A 101 -2.23 -17.49 12.07
CA LEU A 101 -3.36 -18.13 12.73
C LEU A 101 -4.71 -17.72 12.11
N ALA A 102 -4.88 -16.45 11.74
CA ALA A 102 -6.10 -15.99 11.07
C ALA A 102 -6.23 -16.63 9.67
N VAL A 103 -5.13 -16.66 8.92
CA VAL A 103 -5.10 -17.19 7.55
C VAL A 103 -5.26 -18.71 7.51
N ILE A 104 -4.58 -19.46 8.40
CA ILE A 104 -4.73 -20.93 8.48
C ILE A 104 -6.13 -21.35 8.94
N SER A 105 -6.85 -20.48 9.63
CA SER A 105 -8.22 -20.77 10.05
C SER A 105 -9.17 -20.95 8.86
N VAL A 106 -8.86 -20.35 7.69
CA VAL A 106 -9.69 -20.45 6.47
C VAL A 106 -9.70 -21.88 5.90
N PRO A 107 -8.56 -22.52 5.57
CA PRO A 107 -8.56 -23.92 5.13
C PRO A 107 -9.10 -24.88 6.19
N ILE A 108 -8.90 -24.59 7.49
CA ILE A 108 -9.49 -25.41 8.57
C ILE A 108 -11.02 -25.31 8.53
N ALA A 109 -11.57 -24.10 8.48
CA ALA A 109 -13.02 -23.88 8.38
C ALA A 109 -13.60 -24.50 7.09
N TRP A 110 -12.85 -24.46 5.99
CA TRP A 110 -13.21 -25.12 4.74
C TRP A 110 -13.23 -26.64 4.87
N TYR A 111 -12.23 -27.24 5.53
CA TYR A 111 -12.16 -28.69 5.73
C TYR A 111 -13.32 -29.24 6.58
N PHE A 112 -13.78 -28.46 7.57
CA PHE A 112 -14.93 -28.81 8.40
C PHE A 112 -16.28 -28.37 7.81
N ASP A 113 -16.30 -27.82 6.58
CA ASP A 113 -17.51 -27.33 5.89
C ASP A 113 -18.30 -26.27 6.68
N VAL A 114 -17.61 -25.48 7.50
CA VAL A 114 -18.20 -24.36 8.29
C VAL A 114 -17.84 -22.99 7.73
N ILE A 115 -17.08 -22.95 6.63
CA ILE A 115 -16.65 -21.70 5.99
C ILE A 115 -17.83 -20.91 5.43
N ASN A 116 -17.87 -19.62 5.75
CA ASN A 116 -18.90 -18.69 5.28
C ASN A 116 -18.32 -17.26 5.18
N MET A 117 -19.09 -16.34 4.61
CA MET A 117 -18.62 -14.95 4.44
C MET A 117 -18.38 -14.24 5.77
N THR A 118 -19.16 -14.52 6.81
CA THR A 118 -18.94 -13.95 8.15
C THR A 118 -17.57 -14.35 8.70
N TRP A 119 -17.12 -15.58 8.47
CA TRP A 119 -15.77 -16.01 8.82
C TRP A 119 -14.70 -15.21 8.09
N LEU A 120 -14.86 -15.04 6.77
CA LEU A 120 -13.91 -14.24 5.97
C LEU A 120 -13.89 -12.77 6.40
N TYR A 121 -15.01 -12.20 6.84
CA TYR A 121 -15.06 -10.84 7.40
C TYR A 121 -14.24 -10.72 8.69
N VAL A 122 -14.35 -11.71 9.59
CA VAL A 122 -13.55 -11.74 10.82
C VAL A 122 -12.06 -11.88 10.48
N VAL A 123 -11.70 -12.77 9.57
CA VAL A 123 -10.31 -12.96 9.13
C VAL A 123 -9.76 -11.68 8.49
N GLY A 124 -10.51 -11.05 7.57
CA GLY A 124 -10.12 -9.79 6.93
C GLY A 124 -9.93 -8.66 7.95
N PHE A 125 -10.86 -8.52 8.91
CA PHE A 125 -10.73 -7.55 10.00
C PHE A 125 -9.49 -7.81 10.87
N MET A 126 -9.22 -9.06 11.21
CA MET A 126 -8.02 -9.43 11.97
C MET A 126 -6.73 -9.10 11.21
N ILE A 127 -6.66 -9.44 9.93
CA ILE A 127 -5.52 -9.10 9.05
C ILE A 127 -5.32 -7.59 9.02
N GLY A 128 -6.38 -6.81 8.81
CA GLY A 128 -6.34 -5.34 8.81
C GLY A 128 -5.87 -4.76 10.14
N ALA A 129 -6.37 -5.29 11.27
CA ALA A 129 -6.01 -4.84 12.60
C ALA A 129 -4.53 -5.11 12.91
N ILE A 130 -4.05 -6.31 12.57
CA ILE A 130 -2.67 -6.71 12.80
C ILE A 130 -1.71 -5.94 11.87
N ASN A 131 -2.06 -5.76 10.59
CA ASN A 131 -1.25 -4.95 9.67
C ASN A 131 -1.12 -3.50 10.15
N THR A 132 -2.17 -2.96 10.77
CA THR A 132 -2.15 -1.61 11.32
C THR A 132 -1.18 -1.47 12.50
N THR A 133 -1.15 -2.46 13.41
CA THR A 133 -0.27 -2.44 14.58
C THR A 133 1.12 -3.00 14.25
N ALA A 134 1.22 -4.29 13.93
CA ALA A 134 2.47 -4.99 13.70
C ALA A 134 3.21 -4.50 12.45
N GLY A 135 2.50 -4.10 11.39
CA GLY A 135 3.13 -3.50 10.22
C GLY A 135 3.84 -2.18 10.54
N SER A 136 3.28 -1.38 11.46
CA SER A 136 3.93 -0.16 11.96
C SER A 136 5.14 -0.51 12.85
N ALA A 137 5.03 -1.55 13.68
CA ALA A 137 6.14 -2.04 14.49
C ALA A 137 7.32 -2.51 13.63
N ALA A 138 7.05 -3.23 12.53
CA ALA A 138 8.06 -3.73 11.59
C ALA A 138 8.91 -2.60 10.98
N GLN A 139 8.28 -1.48 10.63
CA GLN A 139 9.00 -0.30 10.12
C GLN A 139 9.94 0.30 11.16
N ILE A 140 9.55 0.32 12.44
CA ILE A 140 10.37 0.83 13.54
C ILE A 140 11.54 -0.14 13.85
N VAL A 141 11.29 -1.45 13.82
CA VAL A 141 12.33 -2.47 14.04
C VAL A 141 13.47 -2.33 13.04
N LEU A 142 13.17 -2.00 11.77
CA LEU A 142 14.20 -1.73 10.76
C LEU A 142 15.15 -0.60 11.17
N THR A 143 14.61 0.51 11.67
CA THR A 143 15.40 1.68 12.07
C THR A 143 16.15 1.48 13.39
N GLN A 144 15.78 0.47 14.18
CA GLN A 144 16.50 0.04 15.38
C GLN A 144 17.67 -0.91 15.07
N ILE A 145 17.59 -1.69 13.98
CA ILE A 145 18.65 -2.62 13.55
C ILE A 145 19.72 -1.90 12.73
N VAL A 146 19.32 -0.97 11.87
CA VAL A 146 20.23 -0.34 10.91
C VAL A 146 20.59 1.08 11.36
N PRO A 147 21.88 1.44 11.41
CA PRO A 147 22.29 2.80 11.75
C PRO A 147 21.82 3.81 10.69
N ARG A 148 21.61 5.06 11.10
CA ARG A 148 20.95 6.10 10.28
C ARG A 148 21.63 6.30 8.91
N GLU A 149 22.95 6.20 8.87
CA GLU A 149 23.79 6.40 7.68
C GLU A 149 23.54 5.33 6.61
N ARG A 150 22.99 4.18 7.00
CA ARG A 150 22.75 3.02 6.14
C ARG A 150 21.27 2.76 5.86
N LEU A 151 20.37 3.62 6.34
CA LEU A 151 18.92 3.45 6.13
C LEU A 151 18.54 3.47 4.65
N VAL A 152 19.22 4.26 3.83
CA VAL A 152 18.99 4.29 2.37
C VAL A 152 19.30 2.92 1.74
N GLU A 153 20.45 2.32 2.11
CA GLU A 153 20.84 0.98 1.65
C GLU A 153 19.82 -0.08 2.11
N ALA A 154 19.36 0.02 3.37
CA ALA A 154 18.37 -0.89 3.92
C ALA A 154 17.01 -0.78 3.22
N HIS A 155 16.50 0.43 3.03
CA HIS A 155 15.25 0.66 2.30
C HIS A 155 15.33 0.18 0.86
N ALA A 156 16.46 0.39 0.17
CA ALA A 156 16.66 -0.13 -1.19
C ALA A 156 16.58 -1.66 -1.23
N LYS A 157 17.21 -2.35 -0.27
CA LYS A 157 17.18 -3.82 -0.18
C LYS A 157 15.80 -4.37 0.18
N ASN A 158 15.10 -3.72 1.10
CA ASN A 158 13.73 -4.10 1.44
C ASN A 158 12.78 -3.88 0.26
N ALA A 159 12.94 -2.76 -0.46
CA ALA A 159 12.18 -2.51 -1.68
C ALA A 159 12.45 -3.57 -2.76
N LEU A 160 13.68 -4.06 -2.88
CA LEU A 160 14.00 -5.18 -3.78
C LEU A 160 13.27 -6.47 -3.36
N ALA A 161 13.21 -6.79 -2.07
CA ALA A 161 12.49 -7.95 -1.57
C ALA A 161 10.98 -7.85 -1.82
N THR A 162 10.36 -6.71 -1.47
CA THR A 162 8.93 -6.50 -1.65
C THR A 162 8.55 -6.45 -3.13
N SER A 163 9.31 -5.73 -3.96
CA SER A 163 9.05 -5.65 -5.40
C SER A 163 9.24 -7.00 -6.09
N GLY A 164 10.25 -7.78 -5.69
CA GLY A 164 10.46 -9.14 -6.18
C GLY A 164 9.28 -10.05 -5.87
N ALA A 165 8.74 -9.95 -4.64
CA ALA A 165 7.52 -10.63 -4.24
C ALA A 165 6.30 -10.14 -5.05
N GLU A 166 6.10 -8.84 -5.23
CA GLU A 166 4.98 -8.29 -6.01
C GLU A 166 4.99 -8.71 -7.49
N VAL A 167 6.18 -8.86 -8.09
CA VAL A 167 6.32 -9.29 -9.49
C VAL A 167 6.06 -10.79 -9.66
N SER A 168 6.60 -11.62 -8.75
CA SER A 168 6.59 -13.09 -8.91
C SER A 168 5.50 -13.79 -8.10
N GLY A 169 5.10 -13.21 -6.98
CA GLY A 169 4.15 -13.74 -6.00
C GLY A 169 2.77 -13.98 -6.58
N PRO A 170 2.13 -13.04 -7.30
CA PRO A 170 0.80 -13.27 -7.87
C PRO A 170 0.74 -14.45 -8.85
N ALA A 171 1.78 -14.65 -9.67
CA ALA A 171 1.86 -15.80 -10.57
C ALA A 171 2.04 -17.12 -9.81
N ALA A 172 2.92 -17.13 -8.80
CA ALA A 172 3.10 -18.29 -7.93
C ALA A 172 1.81 -18.62 -7.16
N ALA A 173 1.13 -17.59 -6.63
CA ALA A 173 -0.16 -17.71 -5.97
C ALA A 173 -1.22 -18.30 -6.91
N GLY A 174 -1.35 -17.79 -8.14
CA GLY A 174 -2.29 -18.34 -9.12
C GLY A 174 -2.02 -19.81 -9.47
N VAL A 175 -0.75 -20.23 -9.55
CA VAL A 175 -0.38 -21.64 -9.74
C VAL A 175 -0.71 -22.47 -8.51
N LEU A 176 -0.36 -22.01 -7.31
CA LEU A 176 -0.67 -22.69 -6.05
C LEU A 176 -2.17 -22.88 -5.87
N ILE A 177 -2.95 -21.84 -6.14
CA ILE A 177 -4.41 -21.85 -6.04
C ILE A 177 -4.99 -22.84 -7.06
N LYS A 178 -4.51 -22.87 -8.31
CA LYS A 178 -4.97 -23.85 -9.30
C LYS A 178 -4.65 -25.30 -8.91
N LEU A 179 -3.51 -25.55 -8.28
CA LEU A 179 -3.07 -26.91 -7.91
C LEU A 179 -3.70 -27.40 -6.60
N LEU A 180 -3.86 -26.51 -5.63
CA LEU A 180 -4.24 -26.86 -4.26
C LEU A 180 -5.64 -26.37 -3.90
N SER A 181 -6.31 -25.55 -4.71
CA SER A 181 -7.46 -24.69 -4.37
C SER A 181 -7.10 -23.44 -3.54
N ALA A 182 -7.97 -22.42 -3.59
CA ALA A 182 -7.73 -21.15 -2.92
C ALA A 182 -7.58 -21.25 -1.39
N PRO A 183 -8.40 -22.03 -0.64
CA PRO A 183 -8.22 -22.19 0.81
C PRO A 183 -6.90 -22.85 1.18
N LEU A 184 -6.46 -23.89 0.47
CA LEU A 184 -5.20 -24.58 0.79
C LEU A 184 -3.97 -23.76 0.42
N ALA A 185 -4.07 -22.86 -0.57
CA ALA A 185 -3.00 -21.89 -0.84
C ALA A 185 -2.74 -20.98 0.37
N LEU A 186 -3.76 -20.63 1.15
CA LEU A 186 -3.61 -19.87 2.40
C LEU A 186 -2.79 -20.63 3.46
N MET A 187 -2.79 -21.97 3.44
CA MET A 187 -1.93 -22.77 4.33
C MET A 187 -0.45 -22.57 3.99
N ALA A 188 -0.11 -22.38 2.71
CA ALA A 188 1.26 -22.06 2.30
C ALA A 188 1.69 -20.70 2.85
N ASP A 189 0.83 -19.68 2.80
CA ASP A 189 1.12 -18.38 3.43
C ASP A 189 1.29 -18.50 4.95
N ALA A 190 0.39 -19.23 5.63
CA ALA A 190 0.53 -19.45 7.06
C ALA A 190 1.87 -20.09 7.44
N ILE A 191 2.37 -21.06 6.66
CA ILE A 191 3.70 -21.65 6.87
C ILE A 191 4.81 -20.62 6.64
N LEU A 192 4.72 -19.79 5.60
CA LEU A 192 5.69 -18.72 5.33
C LEU A 192 5.72 -17.70 6.47
N LEU A 193 4.57 -17.26 6.97
CA LEU A 193 4.46 -16.32 8.09
C LEU A 193 4.99 -16.92 9.40
N LEU A 194 4.70 -18.19 9.71
CA LEU A 194 5.27 -18.86 10.88
C LEU A 194 6.79 -19.01 10.75
N THR A 195 7.28 -19.33 9.55
CA THR A 195 8.72 -19.40 9.26
C THR A 195 9.38 -18.04 9.46
N SER A 196 8.75 -16.97 8.98
CA SER A 196 9.20 -15.59 9.18
C SER A 196 9.25 -15.22 10.67
N ALA A 197 8.18 -15.53 11.43
CA ALA A 197 8.13 -15.29 12.87
C ALA A 197 9.23 -16.05 13.64
N LEU A 198 9.55 -17.29 13.24
CA LEU A 198 10.63 -18.08 13.81
C LEU A 198 12.01 -17.47 13.51
N ILE A 199 12.23 -16.97 12.30
CA ILE A 199 13.47 -16.25 11.92
C ILE A 199 13.64 -14.99 12.77
N LEU A 200 12.55 -14.23 12.96
CA LEU A 200 12.54 -13.00 13.75
C LEU A 200 12.77 -13.25 15.25
N ARG A 201 12.28 -14.36 15.82
CA ARG A 201 12.57 -14.75 17.21
C ARG A 201 14.05 -14.93 17.49
N GLY A 202 14.85 -15.24 16.46
CA GLY A 202 16.30 -15.33 16.58
C GLY A 202 17.00 -13.97 16.67
N ILE A 203 16.30 -12.85 16.43
CA ILE A 203 16.87 -11.51 16.45
C ILE A 203 16.86 -10.98 17.88
N HIS A 204 18.01 -10.52 18.37
CA HIS A 204 18.13 -9.84 19.65
C HIS A 204 18.46 -8.37 19.41
N ILE A 205 17.58 -7.48 19.86
CA ILE A 205 17.75 -6.03 19.77
C ILE A 205 17.68 -5.46 21.18
N THR A 206 18.64 -4.61 21.54
CA THR A 206 18.56 -3.80 22.76
C THR A 206 17.56 -2.67 22.53
N GLU A 207 16.29 -2.98 22.74
CA GLU A 207 15.22 -2.00 22.59
C GLU A 207 15.22 -1.01 23.75
N HIS A 208 15.55 0.24 23.46
CA HIS A 208 15.37 1.34 24.38
C HIS A 208 13.87 1.66 24.45
N ARG A 209 13.26 1.50 25.63
CA ARG A 209 11.95 2.09 25.92
C ARG A 209 12.16 3.60 26.03
N PRO A 210 11.51 4.44 25.21
CA PRO A 210 11.57 5.87 25.41
C PRO A 210 11.00 6.19 26.81
N GLU A 211 11.66 7.07 27.57
CA GLU A 211 11.03 7.70 28.72
C GLU A 211 9.74 8.39 28.28
N LYS A 212 8.72 8.38 29.15
CA LYS A 212 7.36 8.87 28.87
C LYS A 212 7.43 10.19 28.09
N ALA A 213 7.12 10.15 26.80
CA ALA A 213 6.77 11.37 26.09
C ALA A 213 5.44 11.85 26.66
N ASP A 214 5.42 13.06 27.23
CA ASP A 214 4.21 13.78 27.64
C ASP A 214 3.39 14.21 26.40
N SER A 215 3.07 13.27 25.52
CA SER A 215 2.24 13.50 24.34
C SER A 215 0.78 13.20 24.68
N HIS A 216 -0.04 14.25 24.66
CA HIS A 216 -1.49 14.10 24.77
C HIS A 216 -2.05 13.77 23.38
N PHE A 217 -2.30 12.49 23.11
CA PHE A 217 -2.81 11.96 21.84
C PHE A 217 -3.89 12.83 21.17
N TRP A 218 -4.95 13.17 21.91
CA TRP A 218 -6.05 13.97 21.38
C TRP A 218 -5.63 15.41 21.06
N ARG A 219 -4.67 15.97 21.79
CA ARG A 219 -4.12 17.29 21.52
C ARG A 219 -3.31 17.26 20.22
N ASP A 220 -2.43 16.27 20.08
CA ASP A 220 -1.56 16.10 18.91
C ASP A 220 -2.36 15.80 17.64
N LEU A 221 -3.43 15.01 17.73
CA LEU A 221 -4.36 14.78 16.63
C LEU A 221 -5.10 16.06 16.22
N LYS A 222 -5.68 16.79 17.18
CA LYS A 222 -6.36 18.06 16.91
C LYS A 222 -5.42 19.08 16.28
N GLU A 223 -4.17 19.12 16.73
CA GLU A 223 -3.14 19.99 16.17
C GLU A 223 -2.79 19.61 14.73
N GLY A 224 -2.62 18.31 14.44
CA GLY A 224 -2.38 17.81 13.09
C GLY A 224 -3.53 18.10 12.12
N VAL A 225 -4.78 17.86 12.55
CA VAL A 225 -5.99 18.18 11.77
C VAL A 225 -6.08 19.68 11.51
N ARG A 226 -5.92 20.51 12.56
CA ARG A 226 -5.94 21.97 12.42
C ARG A 226 -4.86 22.46 11.46
N PHE A 227 -3.66 21.90 11.54
CA PHE A 227 -2.57 22.25 10.63
C PHE A 227 -2.90 21.92 9.17
N VAL A 228 -3.43 20.72 8.90
CA VAL A 228 -3.85 20.34 7.55
C VAL A 228 -4.95 21.27 7.04
N MET A 229 -5.98 21.52 7.85
CA MET A 229 -7.10 22.40 7.47
C MET A 229 -6.67 23.85 7.21
N ASN A 230 -5.63 24.33 7.88
CA ASN A 230 -5.10 25.68 7.68
C ASN A 230 -4.23 25.82 6.42
N LYS A 231 -3.86 24.72 5.75
CA LYS A 231 -3.04 24.75 4.53
C LYS A 231 -3.86 24.28 3.33
N PRO A 232 -4.27 25.20 2.42
CA PRO A 232 -5.09 24.86 1.24
C PRO A 232 -4.50 23.74 0.38
N LEU A 233 -3.17 23.70 0.24
CA LEU A 233 -2.50 22.61 -0.48
C LEU A 233 -2.72 21.25 0.17
N LEU A 234 -2.59 21.14 1.49
CA LEU A 234 -2.75 19.85 2.19
C LEU A 234 -4.20 19.37 2.13
N VAL A 235 -5.17 20.27 2.25
CA VAL A 235 -6.59 19.95 2.03
C VAL A 235 -6.82 19.49 0.59
N GLY A 236 -6.29 20.22 -0.40
CA GLY A 236 -6.40 19.84 -1.81
C GLY A 236 -5.82 18.45 -2.10
N LEU A 237 -4.65 18.13 -1.54
CA LEU A 237 -4.03 16.81 -1.64
C LEU A 237 -4.87 15.73 -0.95
N ALA A 238 -5.38 16.01 0.26
CA ALA A 238 -6.20 15.07 1.01
C ALA A 238 -7.51 14.73 0.27
N CYS A 239 -8.21 15.72 -0.27
CA CYS A 239 -9.42 15.51 -1.07
C CYS A 239 -9.11 14.76 -2.38
N THR A 240 -8.05 15.15 -3.08
CA THR A 240 -7.70 14.56 -4.38
C THR A 240 -7.29 13.09 -4.25
N VAL A 241 -6.35 12.79 -3.34
CA VAL A 241 -5.88 11.42 -3.13
C VAL A 241 -6.90 10.58 -2.36
N GLY A 242 -7.65 11.19 -1.43
CA GLY A 242 -8.77 10.52 -0.75
C GLY A 242 -9.87 10.09 -1.72
N MET A 243 -10.23 10.95 -2.69
CA MET A 243 -11.21 10.56 -3.72
C MET A 243 -10.67 9.49 -4.67
N TRP A 244 -9.37 9.53 -5.00
CA TRP A 244 -8.73 8.43 -5.72
C TRP A 244 -8.77 7.12 -4.93
N GLN A 245 -8.56 7.16 -3.60
CA GLN A 245 -8.67 5.98 -2.73
C GLN A 245 -10.09 5.39 -2.70
N LEU A 246 -11.12 6.24 -2.76
CA LEU A 246 -12.51 5.81 -2.92
C LEU A 246 -12.67 5.04 -4.24
N CYS A 247 -12.22 5.61 -5.37
CA CYS A 247 -12.30 4.96 -6.68
C CYS A 247 -11.52 3.64 -6.72
N TYR A 248 -10.32 3.62 -6.15
CA TYR A 248 -9.48 2.43 -6.09
C TYR A 248 -10.17 1.28 -5.37
N ASN A 249 -10.74 1.54 -4.19
CA ASN A 249 -11.44 0.50 -3.43
C ASN A 249 -12.73 0.06 -4.11
N ALA A 250 -13.44 0.97 -4.79
CA ALA A 250 -14.60 0.61 -5.60
C ALA A 250 -14.23 -0.34 -6.75
N ALA A 251 -13.09 -0.10 -7.42
CA ALA A 251 -12.59 -0.98 -8.48
C ALA A 251 -12.04 -2.32 -7.93
N LEU A 252 -11.29 -2.28 -6.83
CA LEU A 252 -10.65 -3.45 -6.21
C LEU A 252 -11.67 -4.54 -5.84
N VAL A 253 -12.83 -4.14 -5.31
CA VAL A 253 -13.91 -5.06 -4.94
C VAL A 253 -14.42 -5.86 -6.14
N VAL A 254 -14.60 -5.20 -7.27
CA VAL A 254 -15.24 -5.82 -8.45
C VAL A 254 -14.25 -6.43 -9.43
N GLN A 255 -12.95 -6.08 -9.38
CA GLN A 255 -11.98 -6.52 -10.38
C GLN A 255 -11.78 -8.04 -10.41
N ILE A 256 -11.79 -8.72 -9.24
CA ILE A 256 -11.66 -10.18 -9.16
C ILE A 256 -12.93 -10.86 -9.67
N LEU A 257 -14.11 -10.34 -9.31
CA LEU A 257 -15.37 -10.83 -9.85
C LEU A 257 -15.47 -10.62 -11.36
N PHE A 258 -14.97 -9.49 -11.87
CA PHE A 258 -14.94 -9.19 -13.30
C PHE A 258 -14.05 -10.18 -14.05
N ALA A 259 -12.84 -10.42 -13.52
CA ALA A 259 -11.89 -11.37 -14.10
C ALA A 259 -12.45 -12.81 -14.13
N THR A 260 -13.04 -13.27 -13.03
CA THR A 260 -13.52 -14.64 -12.90
C THR A 260 -14.86 -14.88 -13.58
N ARG A 261 -15.84 -13.98 -13.40
CA ARG A 261 -17.22 -14.18 -13.89
C ARG A 261 -17.46 -13.66 -15.30
N LEU A 262 -16.93 -12.49 -15.63
CA LEU A 262 -17.19 -11.85 -16.93
C LEU A 262 -16.16 -12.23 -17.98
N LEU A 263 -14.88 -12.30 -17.60
CA LEU A 263 -13.80 -12.72 -18.51
C LEU A 263 -13.56 -14.23 -18.50
N GLY A 264 -14.13 -14.97 -17.55
CA GLY A 264 -13.95 -16.43 -17.44
C GLY A 264 -12.50 -16.85 -17.16
N LEU A 265 -11.70 -15.96 -16.54
CA LEU A 265 -10.31 -16.26 -16.27
C LEU A 265 -10.18 -17.32 -15.18
N SER A 266 -9.39 -18.35 -15.47
CA SER A 266 -8.92 -19.29 -14.45
C SER A 266 -8.08 -18.57 -13.39
N GLU A 267 -8.00 -19.14 -12.19
CA GLU A 267 -7.22 -18.61 -11.05
C GLU A 267 -5.75 -18.35 -11.42
N GLN A 268 -5.15 -19.24 -12.22
CA GLN A 268 -3.80 -19.08 -12.75
C GLN A 268 -3.68 -17.86 -13.69
N ALA A 269 -4.68 -17.64 -14.55
CA ALA A 269 -4.68 -16.50 -15.48
C ALA A 269 -4.91 -15.17 -14.75
N VAL A 270 -5.71 -15.17 -13.68
CA VAL A 270 -5.82 -14.02 -12.77
C VAL A 270 -4.46 -13.71 -12.13
N GLY A 271 -3.80 -14.72 -11.53
CA GLY A 271 -2.48 -14.54 -10.94
C GLY A 271 -1.42 -14.04 -11.93
N LEU A 272 -1.41 -14.58 -13.16
CA LEU A 272 -0.52 -14.12 -14.23
C LEU A 272 -0.79 -12.66 -14.63
N SER A 273 -2.06 -12.25 -14.68
CA SER A 273 -2.43 -10.87 -15.02
C SER A 273 -1.93 -9.87 -13.96
N TYR A 274 -1.87 -10.26 -12.68
CA TYR A 274 -1.35 -9.42 -11.60
C TYR A 274 0.16 -9.15 -11.70
N MET A 275 0.93 -9.95 -12.46
CA MET A 275 2.33 -9.59 -12.77
C MET A 275 2.44 -8.23 -13.48
N ALA A 276 1.39 -7.82 -14.19
CA ALA A 276 1.33 -6.51 -14.85
C ALA A 276 1.44 -5.34 -13.84
N ILE A 277 1.01 -5.54 -12.59
CA ILE A 277 1.24 -4.58 -11.49
C ILE A 277 2.75 -4.41 -11.27
N GLY A 278 3.48 -5.50 -11.07
CA GLY A 278 4.93 -5.47 -10.84
C GLY A 278 5.68 -4.80 -12.00
N VAL A 279 5.33 -5.14 -13.25
CA VAL A 279 5.92 -4.50 -14.44
C VAL A 279 5.62 -3.00 -14.47
N GLY A 280 4.37 -2.60 -14.20
CA GLY A 280 3.97 -1.20 -14.13
C GLY A 280 4.72 -0.41 -13.05
N SER A 281 4.87 -0.98 -11.85
CA SER A 281 5.60 -0.39 -10.73
C SER A 281 7.08 -0.20 -11.04
N VAL A 282 7.74 -1.20 -11.65
CA VAL A 282 9.15 -1.10 -12.07
C VAL A 282 9.32 -0.03 -13.14
N ALA A 283 8.49 -0.04 -14.18
CA ALA A 283 8.53 0.96 -15.24
C ALA A 283 8.33 2.38 -14.67
N ALA A 284 7.33 2.57 -13.81
CA ALA A 284 7.07 3.86 -13.18
C ALA A 284 8.16 4.27 -12.19
N SER A 285 8.86 3.34 -11.54
CA SER A 285 9.99 3.68 -10.67
C SER A 285 11.20 4.19 -11.47
N ILE A 286 11.46 3.62 -12.66
CA ILE A 286 12.54 4.04 -13.55
C ILE A 286 12.24 5.40 -14.18
N TYR A 287 11.03 5.59 -14.71
CA TYR A 287 10.69 6.78 -15.48
C TYR A 287 9.99 7.87 -14.67
N GLY A 288 9.41 7.55 -13.51
CA GLY A 288 8.54 8.43 -12.73
C GLY A 288 9.24 9.69 -12.23
N HIS A 289 10.51 9.59 -11.82
CA HIS A 289 11.28 10.78 -11.44
C HIS A 289 11.50 11.72 -12.63
N ARG A 290 11.78 11.17 -13.82
CA ARG A 290 11.96 11.97 -15.05
C ARG A 290 10.64 12.62 -15.47
N ILE A 291 9.53 11.90 -15.39
CA ILE A 291 8.19 12.41 -15.68
C ILE A 291 7.81 13.52 -14.68
N SER A 292 8.06 13.32 -13.38
CA SER A 292 7.82 14.31 -12.32
C SER A 292 8.64 15.59 -12.55
N ARG A 293 9.92 15.49 -12.91
CA ARG A 293 10.76 16.67 -13.23
C ARG A 293 10.29 17.41 -14.47
N TRP A 294 9.73 16.71 -15.45
CA TRP A 294 9.27 17.31 -16.71
C TRP A 294 7.90 18.00 -16.56
N LEU A 295 6.94 17.34 -15.93
CA LEU A 295 5.57 17.86 -15.75
C LEU A 295 5.44 18.79 -14.53
N GLY A 296 6.25 18.57 -13.50
CA GLY A 296 6.06 19.10 -12.16
C GLY A 296 5.33 18.11 -11.24
N PRO A 297 5.56 18.16 -9.92
CA PRO A 297 5.01 17.17 -8.98
C PRO A 297 3.49 17.19 -8.89
N GLY A 298 2.84 18.36 -8.92
CA GLY A 298 1.38 18.46 -8.90
C GLY A 298 0.73 17.88 -10.17
N PRO A 299 1.09 18.35 -11.38
CA PRO A 299 0.62 17.78 -12.64
C PRO A 299 0.91 16.29 -12.81
N CYS A 300 2.07 15.82 -12.36
CA CYS A 300 2.45 14.41 -12.43
C CYS A 300 1.56 13.52 -11.54
N MET A 301 1.23 13.98 -10.33
CA MET A 301 0.26 13.31 -9.46
C MET A 301 -1.11 13.18 -10.15
N VAL A 302 -1.58 14.27 -10.77
CA VAL A 302 -2.87 14.28 -11.50
C VAL A 302 -2.85 13.36 -12.71
N ALA A 303 -1.73 13.31 -13.45
CA ALA A 303 -1.54 12.37 -14.54
C ALA A 303 -1.64 10.91 -14.05
N GLY A 304 -1.08 10.61 -12.88
CA GLY A 304 -1.23 9.28 -12.26
C GLY A 304 -2.70 8.91 -11.99
N ILE A 305 -3.50 9.84 -11.46
CA ILE A 305 -4.95 9.64 -11.25
C ILE A 305 -5.66 9.39 -12.57
N ALA A 306 -5.31 10.17 -13.60
CA ALA A 306 -5.89 9.99 -14.94
C ALA A 306 -5.54 8.62 -15.54
N VAL A 307 -4.29 8.16 -15.39
CA VAL A 307 -3.86 6.83 -15.86
C VAL A 307 -4.64 5.71 -15.16
N CYS A 308 -4.84 5.78 -13.83
CA CYS A 308 -5.71 4.83 -13.14
C CYS A 308 -7.15 4.88 -13.66
N GLY A 309 -7.70 6.09 -13.81
CA GLY A 309 -9.06 6.30 -14.30
C GLY A 309 -9.28 5.76 -15.72
N LEU A 310 -8.31 5.96 -16.62
CA LEU A 310 -8.29 5.38 -17.96
C LEU A 310 -8.20 3.84 -17.92
N GLY A 311 -7.41 3.28 -16.99
CA GLY A 311 -7.35 1.83 -16.78
C GLY A 311 -8.70 1.24 -16.40
N TRP A 312 -9.32 1.75 -15.32
CA TRP A 312 -10.61 1.25 -14.84
C TRP A 312 -11.75 1.50 -15.84
N GLY A 313 -11.82 2.69 -16.44
CA GLY A 313 -12.82 3.03 -17.45
C GLY A 313 -12.63 2.24 -18.75
N GLY A 314 -11.38 2.05 -19.17
CA GLY A 314 -11.04 1.24 -20.35
C GLY A 314 -11.47 -0.21 -20.21
N LEU A 315 -11.26 -0.81 -19.03
CA LEU A 315 -11.74 -2.17 -18.73
C LEU A 315 -13.27 -2.25 -18.71
N ALA A 316 -13.96 -1.25 -18.15
CA ALA A 316 -15.42 -1.21 -18.11
C ALA A 316 -16.06 -1.26 -19.52
N LEU A 317 -15.39 -0.66 -20.50
CA LEU A 317 -15.82 -0.61 -21.89
C LEU A 317 -15.32 -1.81 -22.73
N ALA A 318 -14.42 -2.63 -22.18
CA ALA A 318 -13.79 -3.71 -22.94
C ALA A 318 -14.81 -4.82 -23.29
N PRO A 319 -14.75 -5.37 -24.52
CA PRO A 319 -15.56 -6.54 -24.88
C PRO A 319 -15.06 -7.79 -24.13
N ALA A 320 -15.94 -8.78 -23.99
CA ALA A 320 -15.55 -10.09 -23.48
C ALA A 320 -14.61 -10.81 -24.49
N GLY A 321 -13.72 -11.67 -23.98
CA GLY A 321 -12.73 -12.40 -24.79
C GLY A 321 -11.30 -11.87 -24.63
N TRP A 322 -10.43 -12.18 -25.59
CA TRP A 322 -8.98 -11.89 -25.49
C TRP A 322 -8.66 -10.40 -25.32
N ILE A 323 -9.47 -9.52 -25.93
CA ILE A 323 -9.35 -8.06 -25.77
C ILE A 323 -9.65 -7.65 -24.32
N GLY A 324 -10.67 -8.25 -23.69
CA GLY A 324 -10.99 -8.01 -22.28
C GLY A 324 -9.90 -8.49 -21.33
N ILE A 325 -9.27 -9.63 -21.64
CA ILE A 325 -8.12 -10.15 -20.87
C ILE A 325 -6.92 -9.21 -21.00
N ALA A 326 -6.60 -8.76 -22.22
CA ALA A 326 -5.54 -7.78 -22.44
C ALA A 326 -5.84 -6.45 -21.75
N ALA A 327 -7.10 -5.98 -21.80
CA ALA A 327 -7.55 -4.78 -21.10
C ALA A 327 -7.45 -4.93 -19.57
N PHE A 328 -7.68 -6.12 -19.02
CA PHE A 328 -7.52 -6.39 -17.59
C PHE A 328 -6.05 -6.27 -17.16
N GLY A 329 -5.13 -6.89 -17.91
CA GLY A 329 -3.69 -6.72 -17.68
C GLY A 329 -3.24 -5.27 -17.82
N ALA A 330 -3.73 -4.56 -18.85
CA ALA A 330 -3.45 -3.15 -19.06
C ALA A 330 -4.00 -2.27 -17.92
N MET A 331 -5.18 -2.58 -17.39
CA MET A 331 -5.76 -1.90 -16.22
C MET A 331 -4.89 -2.08 -14.98
N LEU A 332 -4.38 -3.28 -14.72
CA LEU A 332 -3.50 -3.57 -13.58
C LEU A 332 -2.16 -2.84 -13.70
N MET A 333 -1.59 -2.80 -14.92
CA MET A 333 -0.38 -2.02 -15.20
C MET A 333 -0.63 -0.51 -15.04
N ALA A 334 -1.75 0.00 -15.56
CA ALA A 334 -2.13 1.41 -15.42
C ALA A 334 -2.36 1.80 -13.95
N PHE A 335 -2.97 0.91 -13.16
CA PHE A 335 -3.09 1.08 -11.72
C PHE A 335 -1.72 1.24 -11.05
N ALA A 336 -0.77 0.35 -11.33
CA ALA A 336 0.56 0.40 -10.75
C ALA A 336 1.34 1.66 -11.16
N VAL A 337 1.35 1.98 -12.45
CA VAL A 337 2.01 3.18 -12.98
C VAL A 337 1.40 4.44 -12.35
N GLY A 338 0.07 4.55 -12.36
CA GLY A 338 -0.62 5.70 -11.80
C GLY A 338 -0.39 5.83 -10.30
N GLY A 339 -0.45 4.72 -9.55
CA GLY A 339 -0.19 4.69 -8.10
C GLY A 339 1.20 5.22 -7.74
N VAL A 340 2.26 4.77 -8.44
CA VAL A 340 3.63 5.26 -8.20
C VAL A 340 3.74 6.77 -8.48
N LEU A 341 3.17 7.26 -9.59
CA LEU A 341 3.16 8.69 -9.91
C LEU A 341 2.36 9.51 -8.87
N ILE A 342 1.28 8.97 -8.33
CA ILE A 342 0.51 9.63 -7.27
C ILE A 342 1.35 9.73 -6.00
N PHE A 343 1.80 8.59 -5.45
CA PHE A 343 2.32 8.54 -4.09
C PHE A 343 3.71 9.16 -3.93
N ILE A 344 4.59 9.08 -4.93
CA ILE A 344 5.90 9.76 -4.90
C ILE A 344 5.70 11.28 -4.79
N ASN A 345 4.85 11.84 -5.66
CA ASN A 345 4.62 13.28 -5.69
C ASN A 345 3.79 13.75 -4.48
N PHE A 346 2.78 12.99 -4.08
CA PHE A 346 1.98 13.27 -2.89
C PHE A 346 2.85 13.35 -1.63
N LEU A 347 3.76 12.38 -1.45
CA LEU A 347 4.69 12.35 -0.32
C LEU A 347 5.60 13.58 -0.33
N ALA A 348 6.22 13.88 -1.49
CA ALA A 348 7.13 15.01 -1.62
C ALA A 348 6.44 16.36 -1.36
N LEU A 349 5.24 16.56 -1.93
CA LEU A 349 4.49 17.81 -1.81
C LEU A 349 4.08 18.10 -0.36
N ARG A 350 3.56 17.10 0.36
CA ARG A 350 3.13 17.31 1.76
C ARG A 350 4.32 17.53 2.69
N GLN A 351 5.46 16.88 2.45
CA GLN A 351 6.68 17.08 3.24
C GLN A 351 7.27 18.48 3.01
N ALA A 352 7.31 18.94 1.75
CA ALA A 352 7.89 20.22 1.38
C ALA A 352 7.21 21.44 2.05
N VAL A 353 5.90 21.34 2.34
CA VAL A 353 5.15 22.42 3.01
C VAL A 353 4.99 22.24 4.52
N THR A 354 5.67 21.26 5.11
CA THR A 354 5.47 20.93 6.54
C THR A 354 6.75 21.16 7.33
N PRO A 355 6.73 22.04 8.35
CA PRO A 355 7.86 22.23 9.26
C PRO A 355 8.24 20.93 9.98
N GLU A 356 9.53 20.73 10.26
CA GLU A 356 10.05 19.50 10.88
C GLU A 356 9.29 19.06 12.15
N PRO A 357 8.96 19.96 13.11
CA PRO A 357 8.24 19.56 14.32
C PRO A 357 6.83 19.01 14.06
N MET A 358 6.22 19.34 12.91
CA MET A 358 4.86 18.93 12.55
C MET A 358 4.81 17.73 11.60
N LEU A 359 5.95 17.26 11.07
CA LEU A 359 6.00 16.20 10.05
C LEU A 359 5.28 14.92 10.48
N GLY A 360 5.48 14.46 11.72
CA GLY A 360 4.85 13.25 12.25
C GLY A 360 3.33 13.37 12.38
N ARG A 361 2.87 14.49 12.96
CA ARG A 361 1.43 14.80 13.16
C ARG A 361 0.71 14.98 11.82
N MET A 362 1.31 15.73 10.90
CA MET A 362 0.80 15.91 9.53
C MET A 362 0.74 14.58 8.79
N THR A 363 1.80 13.75 8.86
CA THR A 363 1.86 12.48 8.13
C THR A 363 0.75 11.53 8.56
N SER A 364 0.53 11.40 9.87
CA SER A 364 -0.53 10.56 10.46
C SER A 364 -1.92 11.09 10.09
N THR A 365 -2.12 12.40 10.21
CA THR A 365 -3.39 13.07 9.84
C THR A 365 -3.70 12.86 8.36
N MET A 366 -2.75 13.12 7.46
CA MET A 366 -2.94 12.93 6.03
C MET A 366 -3.24 11.47 5.67
N ARG A 367 -2.55 10.50 6.30
CA ARG A 367 -2.79 9.07 6.06
C ARG A 367 -4.19 8.67 6.49
N TRP A 368 -4.67 9.19 7.62
CA TRP A 368 -6.03 8.97 8.09
C TRP A 368 -7.07 9.60 7.14
N LEU A 369 -6.89 10.86 6.76
CA LEU A 369 -7.81 11.58 5.85
C LEU A 369 -7.96 10.92 4.48
N ILE A 370 -6.88 10.40 3.89
CA ILE A 370 -6.96 9.74 2.57
C ILE A 370 -7.54 8.32 2.63
N LEU A 371 -7.52 7.66 3.80
CA LEU A 371 -8.02 6.28 3.95
C LEU A 371 -9.47 6.22 4.45
N ILE A 372 -10.01 7.28 5.04
CA ILE A 372 -11.44 7.36 5.38
C ILE A 372 -12.34 7.04 4.16
N PRO A 373 -12.10 7.60 2.95
CA PRO A 373 -12.93 7.32 1.78
C PRO A 373 -12.80 5.91 1.21
N ALA A 374 -11.78 5.14 1.60
CA ALA A 374 -11.55 3.78 1.09
C ALA A 374 -12.69 2.83 1.47
N GLY A 375 -13.17 2.91 2.72
CA GLY A 375 -14.27 2.09 3.20
C GLY A 375 -15.59 2.32 2.44
N PRO A 376 -16.09 3.56 2.35
CA PRO A 376 -17.22 3.91 1.50
C PRO A 376 -17.02 3.50 0.04
N GLY A 377 -15.80 3.66 -0.51
CA GLY A 377 -15.48 3.19 -1.86
C GLY A 377 -15.72 1.70 -2.06
N ALA A 378 -15.26 0.87 -1.13
CA ALA A 378 -15.49 -0.58 -1.18
C ALA A 378 -17.00 -0.93 -1.14
N LEU A 379 -17.76 -0.28 -0.25
CA LEU A 379 -19.20 -0.50 -0.14
C LEU A 379 -19.96 -0.03 -1.39
N ILE A 380 -19.62 1.14 -1.93
CA ILE A 380 -20.21 1.68 -3.16
C ILE A 380 -19.89 0.77 -4.35
N GLY A 381 -18.63 0.35 -4.50
CA GLY A 381 -18.21 -0.56 -5.59
C GLY A 381 -18.93 -1.90 -5.53
N GLY A 382 -19.06 -2.47 -4.33
CA GLY A 382 -19.81 -3.71 -4.12
C GLY A 382 -21.29 -3.55 -4.44
N TRP A 383 -21.93 -2.51 -3.94
CA TRP A 383 -23.34 -2.22 -4.19
C TRP A 383 -23.64 -2.00 -5.67
N LEU A 384 -22.84 -1.15 -6.35
CA LEU A 384 -22.95 -0.91 -7.80
C LEU A 384 -22.71 -2.20 -8.59
N GLY A 385 -21.71 -3.00 -8.19
CA GLY A 385 -21.36 -4.25 -8.86
C GLY A 385 -22.48 -5.29 -8.82
N GLU A 386 -23.25 -5.32 -7.75
CA GLU A 386 -24.37 -6.26 -7.56
C GLU A 386 -25.66 -5.79 -8.23
N HIS A 387 -26.01 -4.51 -8.07
CA HIS A 387 -27.32 -4.00 -8.51
C HIS A 387 -27.30 -3.45 -9.94
N LEU A 388 -26.17 -2.87 -10.38
CA LEU A 388 -26.02 -2.26 -11.71
C LEU A 388 -24.99 -3.01 -12.59
N GLY A 389 -24.31 -4.00 -12.03
CA GLY A 389 -23.35 -4.86 -12.72
C GLY A 389 -21.90 -4.39 -12.60
N LEU A 390 -20.98 -5.35 -12.75
CA LEU A 390 -19.54 -5.16 -12.54
C LEU A 390 -18.91 -4.09 -13.45
N ARG A 391 -19.42 -3.95 -14.68
CA ARG A 391 -18.99 -2.90 -15.62
C ARG A 391 -19.33 -1.50 -15.12
N VAL A 392 -20.52 -1.32 -14.53
CA VAL A 392 -20.95 -0.01 -14.02
C VAL A 392 -20.10 0.39 -12.81
N ALA A 393 -19.78 -0.55 -11.92
CA ALA A 393 -18.87 -0.28 -10.80
C ALA A 393 -17.46 0.13 -11.25
N LEU A 394 -16.87 -0.57 -12.22
CA LEU A 394 -15.58 -0.18 -12.80
C LEU A 394 -15.65 1.15 -13.56
N GLY A 395 -16.73 1.37 -14.30
CA GLY A 395 -16.99 2.63 -14.98
C GLY A 395 -17.09 3.79 -14.00
N PHE A 396 -17.81 3.61 -12.89
CA PHE A 396 -17.89 4.58 -11.80
C PHE A 396 -16.48 4.93 -11.27
N ALA A 397 -15.68 3.93 -10.91
CA ALA A 397 -14.31 4.17 -10.44
C ALA A 397 -13.47 4.93 -11.48
N GLY A 398 -13.54 4.53 -12.75
CA GLY A 398 -12.81 5.15 -13.85
C GLY A 398 -13.23 6.60 -14.13
N PHE A 399 -14.51 6.84 -14.38
CA PHE A 399 -15.03 8.15 -14.73
C PHE A 399 -14.95 9.14 -13.58
N VAL A 400 -15.18 8.70 -12.33
CA VAL A 400 -15.00 9.56 -11.16
C VAL A 400 -13.53 9.93 -10.98
N ALA A 401 -12.59 8.97 -11.14
CA ALA A 401 -11.16 9.28 -11.08
C ALA A 401 -10.73 10.27 -12.18
N LEU A 402 -11.26 10.13 -13.40
CA LEU A 402 -11.02 11.09 -14.49
C LEU A 402 -11.62 12.47 -14.18
N GLY A 403 -12.80 12.53 -13.57
CA GLY A 403 -13.41 13.75 -13.08
C GLY A 403 -12.55 14.44 -12.02
N VAL A 404 -12.03 13.68 -11.04
CA VAL A 404 -11.09 14.17 -10.03
C VAL A 404 -9.82 14.70 -10.69
N ALA A 405 -9.26 13.97 -11.66
CA ALA A 405 -8.09 14.42 -12.38
C ALA A 405 -8.35 15.73 -13.13
N LEU A 406 -9.50 15.87 -13.79
CA LEU A 406 -9.89 17.09 -14.50
C LEU A 406 -10.06 18.28 -13.55
N ILE A 407 -10.74 18.08 -12.42
CA ILE A 407 -10.94 19.12 -11.40
C ILE A 407 -9.60 19.54 -10.80
N ALA A 408 -8.76 18.58 -10.41
CA ALA A 408 -7.43 18.84 -9.85
C ALA A 408 -6.51 19.53 -10.88
N TRP A 409 -6.62 19.18 -12.16
CA TRP A 409 -5.88 19.85 -13.24
C TRP A 409 -6.33 21.30 -13.44
N ARG A 410 -7.62 21.59 -13.28
CA ARG A 410 -8.14 22.97 -13.37
C ARG A 410 -7.82 23.80 -12.13
N HIS A 411 -7.57 23.16 -10.99
CA HIS A 411 -7.26 23.86 -9.75
C HIS A 411 -5.85 24.49 -9.80
N PRO A 412 -5.71 25.83 -9.73
CA PRO A 412 -4.43 26.52 -9.88
C PRO A 412 -3.37 26.07 -8.86
N LEU A 413 -3.81 25.74 -7.63
CA LEU A 413 -2.92 25.29 -6.56
C LEU A 413 -2.22 23.96 -6.85
N ILE A 414 -2.80 23.07 -7.66
CA ILE A 414 -2.18 21.77 -7.96
C ILE A 414 -1.43 21.85 -9.28
N ARG A 415 -2.05 22.45 -10.31
CA ARG A 415 -1.42 22.61 -11.63
C ARG A 415 -0.20 23.54 -11.62
N GLY A 416 -0.21 24.57 -10.79
CA GLY A 416 0.87 25.57 -10.70
C GLY A 416 2.15 25.04 -10.06
N ILE A 417 2.09 23.91 -9.35
CA ILE A 417 3.23 23.35 -8.62
C ILE A 417 4.15 22.57 -9.56
N LYS A 418 5.02 23.31 -10.25
CA LYS A 418 6.09 22.77 -11.09
C LYS A 418 7.38 22.46 -10.33
N HIS A 419 7.56 23.08 -9.17
CA HIS A 419 8.70 22.87 -8.28
C HIS A 419 8.20 22.67 -6.85
N LEU A 420 8.96 21.94 -6.04
CA LEU A 420 8.61 21.75 -4.63
C LEU A 420 8.59 23.10 -3.92
N PRO A 421 7.52 23.42 -3.16
CA PRO A 421 7.48 24.63 -2.35
C PRO A 421 8.61 24.63 -1.32
N THR A 422 9.28 25.76 -1.12
CA THR A 422 10.22 25.95 -0.02
C THR A 422 9.50 26.56 1.18
N LEU A 423 9.85 26.10 2.39
CA LEU A 423 9.48 26.82 3.61
C LEU A 423 10.26 28.14 3.60
N THR A 424 9.61 29.25 3.27
CA THR A 424 10.23 30.57 3.39
C THR A 424 10.47 30.87 4.87
N ALA A 425 11.74 31.05 5.26
CA ALA A 425 12.18 31.33 6.63
C ALA A 425 11.73 32.72 7.18
N HIS A 426 10.73 33.36 6.58
CA HIS A 426 10.37 34.76 6.82
C HIS A 426 9.06 34.98 7.59
N ALA A 427 8.39 33.91 8.05
CA ALA A 427 7.16 34.06 8.82
C ALA A 427 7.35 34.02 10.34
N ASP A 428 8.48 33.49 10.85
CA ASP A 428 8.64 33.14 12.27
C ASP A 428 9.74 33.92 13.02
N ASN A 429 10.39 34.91 12.40
CA ASN A 429 11.42 35.71 13.09
C ASN A 429 11.09 37.21 13.14
N PRO A 430 10.39 37.70 14.18
CA PRO A 430 10.05 39.11 14.32
C PRO A 430 11.27 40.05 14.49
N GLU A 431 12.47 39.52 14.75
CA GLU A 431 13.69 40.33 14.91
C GLU A 431 14.32 40.77 13.58
N LEU A 432 14.10 40.04 12.48
CA LEU A 432 14.67 40.39 11.17
C LEU A 432 13.82 41.40 10.39
N ALA A 433 12.52 41.52 10.68
CA ALA A 433 11.64 42.53 10.09
C ALA A 433 12.03 43.97 10.51
N THR A 434 12.67 44.13 11.66
CA THR A 434 13.15 45.43 12.15
C THR A 434 14.49 45.88 11.56
N ALA A 435 15.25 44.98 10.91
CA ALA A 435 16.55 45.33 10.33
C ALA A 435 16.43 46.01 8.95
N GLU A 436 15.41 45.67 8.15
CA GLU A 436 15.19 46.29 6.83
C GLU A 436 14.41 47.62 6.89
N GLY A 437 13.79 47.95 8.03
CA GLY A 437 13.05 49.20 8.24
C GLY A 437 13.89 50.43 8.59
N LYS A 438 15.22 50.31 8.73
CA LYS A 438 16.12 51.42 9.13
C LYS A 438 17.18 51.79 8.09
N SER A 439 17.11 51.25 6.88
CA SER A 439 18.02 51.61 5.78
C SER A 439 17.30 52.25 4.59
N LYS A 440 16.42 53.22 4.85
CA LYS A 440 15.96 54.19 3.85
C LYS A 440 15.99 55.59 4.41
#